data_AF-A0A126V020-F1
#
_entry.id   AF-A0A126V020-F1
#
_cell.length_a   1.000
_cell.length_b   1.000
_cell.length_c   1.000
_cell.angle_alpha   90.00
_cell.angle_beta   90.00
_cell.angle_gamma   90.00
#
_symmetry.space_group_name_H-M   'P 1'
#
loop_
_entity.id
_entity.type
_entity.pdbx_description
1 polymer ?
#
loop_
_entity_poly.entity_id
_entity_poly.type
_entity_poly.pdbx_seq_one_letter_code
_entity_poly.pdbx_strand_id
1 'polypeptide(L)' 'MRALAILLSALLAVTGCDSPHPRTKGFDVKMVSVEGSDFTVRSNGEVVEAIRTNYAPAEISGGFYCVPLSP' A
#
# COMPACT_ATOMS: atom_id res chain seq x y z
N MET A 1 16.62 -24.88 -7.36
CA MET A 1 15.33 -24.76 -6.66
C MET A 1 15.35 -23.78 -5.48
N ARG A 2 16.36 -23.79 -4.59
CA ARG A 2 16.44 -22.85 -3.45
C ARG A 2 16.52 -21.37 -3.84
N ALA A 3 17.36 -21.02 -4.82
CA ALA A 3 17.48 -19.64 -5.31
C ALA A 3 16.19 -19.09 -5.94
N LEU A 4 15.46 -19.95 -6.66
CA LEU A 4 14.17 -19.60 -7.27
C LEU A 4 13.11 -19.32 -6.19
N ALA A 5 13.07 -20.11 -5.11
CA ALA A 5 12.16 -19.88 -3.99
C ALA A 5 12.46 -18.56 -3.25
N ILE A 6 13.73 -18.22 -3.07
CA ILE A 6 14.17 -16.95 -2.46
C ILE A 6 13.75 -15.77 -3.34
N LEU A 7 13.98 -15.85 -4.66
CA LEU A 7 13.53 -14.83 -5.62
C LEU A 7 12.02 -14.66 -5.62
N LEU A 8 11.23 -15.74 -5.62
CA LEU A 8 9.76 -15.65 -5.54
C LEU A 8 9.29 -15.01 -4.23
N SER A 9 9.91 -15.33 -3.09
CA SER A 9 9.55 -14.70 -1.81
C SER A 9 9.91 -13.20 -1.77
N ALA A 10 11.00 -12.80 -2.42
CA ALA A 10 11.38 -11.40 -2.55
C ALA A 10 10.41 -10.63 -3.46
N LEU A 11 9.97 -11.23 -4.58
CA LEU A 11 8.96 -10.63 -5.46
C LEU A 11 7.61 -10.43 -4.76
N LEU A 12 7.18 -11.40 -3.93
CA LEU A 12 5.95 -11.27 -3.15
C LEU A 12 6.02 -10.15 -2.11
N ALA A 13 7.21 -9.89 -1.54
CA ALA A 13 7.40 -8.81 -0.56
C ALA A 13 7.31 -7.40 -1.18
N VAL A 14 7.50 -7.26 -2.50
CA VAL A 14 7.39 -5.98 -3.23
C VAL A 14 5.93 -5.58 -3.48
N THR A 15 4.96 -6.45 -3.19
CA THR A 15 3.52 -6.15 -3.31
C THR A 15 2.93 -5.44 -2.09
N GLY A 16 3.70 -5.25 -1.02
CA GLY A 16 3.25 -4.57 0.19
C GLY A 16 3.18 -3.06 0.00
N CYS A 17 2.12 -2.54 -0.64
CA CYS A 17 1.93 -1.09 -0.78
C CYS A 17 1.32 -0.41 0.45
N ASP A 18 0.91 -1.20 1.44
CA ASP A 18 0.32 -0.70 2.68
C ASP A 18 1.40 -0.50 3.76
N SER A 19 2.17 0.59 3.64
CA SER A 19 3.22 0.96 4.60
C SER A 19 2.79 2.18 5.44
N PRO A 20 2.11 1.98 6.59
CA PRO A 20 1.59 3.08 7.39
C PRO A 20 2.68 3.95 8.02
N HIS A 21 2.41 5.25 8.14
CA HIS A 21 3.26 6.17 8.88
C HIS A 21 3.40 5.70 10.36
N PRO A 22 4.55 5.91 11.02
CA PRO A 22 4.76 5.51 12.42
C PRO A 22 3.69 6.00 13.41
N ARG A 23 3.05 7.14 13.13
CA ARG A 23 1.98 7.74 13.96
C ARG A 23 0.62 7.03 13.87
N THR A 24 0.39 6.31 12.79
CA THR A 24 -0.88 5.60 12.48
C THR A 24 -0.67 4.08 12.41
N LYS A 25 0.58 3.61 12.49
CA LYS A 25 0.93 2.21 12.60
C LYS A 25 0.35 1.59 13.88
N GLY A 26 -0.28 0.42 13.74
CA GLY A 26 -0.86 -0.32 14.86
C GLY A 26 -2.28 0.10 15.25
N PHE A 27 -2.83 1.15 14.62
CA PHE A 27 -4.24 1.52 14.76
C PHE A 27 -5.13 0.67 13.85
N ASP A 28 -6.42 0.61 14.19
CA ASP A 28 -7.43 -0.14 13.44
C ASP A 28 -7.46 0.28 11.97
N VAL A 29 -7.44 -0.74 11.11
CA VAL A 29 -7.46 -0.56 9.66
C VAL A 29 -8.88 -0.69 9.16
N LYS A 30 -9.35 0.31 8.41
CA LYS A 30 -10.60 0.27 7.67
C LYS A 30 -10.30 0.19 6.18
N MET A 31 -10.89 -0.79 5.50
CA MET A 31 -10.84 -0.88 4.04
C MET A 31 -11.96 -0.02 3.45
N VAL A 32 -11.61 0.88 2.53
CA VAL A 32 -12.55 1.77 1.87
C VAL A 32 -12.30 1.74 0.38
N SER A 33 -13.36 1.52 -0.42
CA SER A 33 -13.30 1.58 -1.88
C SER A 33 -14.05 2.80 -2.40
N VAL A 34 -13.40 3.61 -3.25
CA VAL A 34 -13.97 4.81 -3.87
C VAL A 34 -13.66 4.78 -5.36
N GLU A 35 -14.67 4.74 -6.23
CA GLU A 35 -14.48 4.84 -7.69
C GLU A 35 -13.40 3.87 -8.25
N GLY A 36 -13.44 2.59 -7.81
CA GLY A 36 -12.45 1.58 -8.24
C GLY A 36 -11.08 1.68 -7.55
N SER A 37 -10.97 2.52 -6.53
CA SER A 37 -9.75 2.78 -5.78
C SER A 37 -9.87 2.18 -4.39
N ASP A 38 -8.92 1.34 -4.00
CA ASP A 38 -8.94 0.67 -2.70
C ASP A 38 -7.95 1.34 -1.75
N PHE A 39 -8.41 1.63 -0.53
CA PHE A 39 -7.63 2.30 0.49
C PHE A 39 -7.65 1.54 1.81
N THR A 40 -6.52 1.55 2.50
CA THR A 40 -6.42 1.29 3.94
C THR A 40 -6.44 2.62 4.67
N VAL A 41 -7.44 2.80 5.52
CA VAL A 41 -7.64 4.03 6.31
C VAL A 41 -7.37 3.73 7.78
N ARG A 42 -6.52 4.55 8.40
CA ARG A 42 -6.16 4.48 9.82
C ARG A 42 -6.34 5.84 10.47
N SER A 43 -6.81 5.85 11.71
CA SER A 43 -6.96 7.06 12.51
C SER A 43 -6.51 6.83 13.93
N ASN A 44 -5.79 7.80 14.48
CA ASN A 44 -5.42 7.85 15.90
C ASN A 44 -6.22 8.91 16.68
N GLY A 45 -7.25 9.51 16.07
CA GLY A 45 -8.06 10.59 16.64
C GLY A 45 -7.55 12.00 16.35
N GLU A 46 -6.30 12.17 15.92
CA GLU A 46 -5.70 13.46 15.56
C GLU A 46 -5.33 13.51 14.07
N VAL A 47 -4.81 12.41 13.53
CA VAL A 47 -4.39 12.24 12.15
C VAL A 47 -5.15 11.08 11.53
N VAL A 48 -5.61 11.29 10.29
CA VAL A 48 -6.17 10.25 9.43
C VAL A 48 -5.23 10.03 8.27
N GLU A 49 -4.80 8.78 8.09
CA GLU A 49 -4.00 8.34 6.96
C GLU A 49 -4.84 7.42 6.08
N ALA A 50 -4.80 7.66 4.76
CA ALA A 50 -5.40 6.80 3.75
C ALA A 50 -4.33 6.41 2.73
N ILE A 51 -4.01 5.12 2.64
CA ILE A 51 -3.01 4.59 1.71
C ILE A 51 -3.76 3.82 0.63
N ARG A 52 -3.55 4.18 -0.64
CA ARG A 52 -4.08 3.39 -1.76
C ARG A 52 -3.32 2.06 -1.83
N THR A 53 -4.04 0.94 -1.87
CA THR A 53 -3.47 -0.41 -1.87
C THR A 53 -3.58 -1.15 -3.19
N ASN A 54 -4.29 -0.59 -4.17
CA ASN A 54 -4.37 -1.13 -5.53
C ASN A 54 -3.63 -0.24 -6.54
N TYR A 55 -3.32 -0.81 -7.71
CA TYR A 55 -2.58 -0.09 -8.76
C TYR A 55 -3.34 1.15 -9.23
N ALA A 56 -2.61 2.25 -9.41
CA ALA A 56 -3.04 3.39 -10.18
C ALA A 56 -1.91 3.78 -11.15
N PRO A 57 -2.24 4.15 -12.40
CA PRO A 57 -1.26 4.80 -13.27
C PRO A 57 -0.74 6.06 -12.57
N ALA A 58 0.54 6.40 -12.78
CA ALA A 58 1.19 7.57 -12.20
C ALA A 58 0.67 8.88 -12.84
N GLU A 59 -0.63 9.10 -12.79
CA GLU A 59 -1.27 10.34 -13.23
C GLU A 59 -1.46 11.22 -12.00
N ILE A 60 -0.52 12.16 -11.84
CA ILE A 60 -0.62 13.44 -11.13
C ILE A 60 -1.56 13.43 -9.91
N SER A 61 -1.21 12.64 -8.91
CA SER A 61 -1.71 12.82 -7.55
C SER A 61 -0.49 12.83 -6.66
N GLY A 62 -0.25 13.92 -5.94
CA GLY A 62 0.88 14.09 -5.02
C GLY A 62 0.83 13.17 -3.79
N GLY A 63 0.17 12.01 -3.89
CA GLY A 63 0.17 10.96 -2.88
C GLY A 63 1.36 10.02 -3.06
N PHE A 64 1.81 9.44 -1.94
CA PHE A 64 2.78 8.35 -1.96
C PHE A 64 2.10 7.11 -2.52
N TYR A 65 2.27 6.86 -3.82
CA TYR A 65 1.87 5.61 -4.47
C TYR A 65 3.08 4.66 -4.53
N CYS A 66 2.85 3.38 -4.25
CA CYS A 66 3.80 2.35 -4.68
C CYS A 66 3.40 2.01 -6.12
N VAL A 67 4.19 2.50 -7.07
CA VAL A 67 4.08 2.03 -8.45
C VAL A 67 4.56 0.57 -8.43
N PRO A 68 3.74 -0.43 -8.77
CA PRO A 68 4.30 -1.70 -9.20
C PRO A 68 5.16 -1.38 -10.42
N LEU A 69 6.44 -1.76 -10.37
CA LEU A 69 7.32 -1.65 -11.53
C LEU A 69 6.57 -2.27 -12.72
N SER A 70 6.27 -1.45 -13.73
CA SER A 70 5.65 -1.94 -14.96
C SER A 70 6.53 -3.05 -15.56
N PRO A 71 5.94 -4.08 -16.20
CA PRO A 71 6.69 -5.21 -16.73
C PRO A 71 7.79 -4.81 -17.73
#